data_AF-A0A6L2KSY9-F1
#
_entry.id   AF-A0A6L2KSY9-F1
#
_cell.length_a   1.000
_cell.length_b   1.000
_cell.length_c   1.000
_cell.angle_alpha   90.00
_cell.angle_beta   90.00
_cell.angle_gamma   90.00
#
_symmetry.space_group_name_H-M   'P 1'
#
loop_
_entity.id
_entity.type
_entity.pdbx_description
1 polymer ?
#
loop_
_entity_poly.entity_id
_entity_poly.type
_entity_poly.pdbx_seq_one_letter_code
_entity_poly.pdbx_strand_id
1 'polypeptide(L)'
;MDSIIPLGQKNTLVEYMILSGSDNLPPMLDKDLYDSWKSLMELYMQNKDHRRMILESVKNGPVIWPTIKENRVTRTKKYAELYAVEKIQADCNMKATNIILQGLPDDIYSLMNHHRVAKDL
;
A
#
# COMPACT_ATOMS: atom_id res chain seq x y z
N MET A 1 26.99 17.54 -19.78
CA MET A 1 27.94 16.56 -19.23
C MET A 1 27.45 16.16 -17.85
N ASP A 2 26.86 15.01 -17.57
CA ASP A 2 26.18 13.99 -18.37
C ASP A 2 25.21 13.31 -17.41
N SER A 3 23.91 13.31 -17.73
CA SER A 3 22.92 12.49 -17.03
C SER A 3 22.94 11.10 -17.65
N ILE A 4 23.69 10.15 -17.07
CA ILE A 4 23.57 8.73 -17.39
C ILE A 4 23.94 7.89 -16.16
N ILE A 5 22.95 7.24 -15.53
CA ILE A 5 22.96 5.76 -15.37
C ILE A 5 21.50 5.26 -15.47
N PRO A 6 21.18 4.38 -16.43
CA PRO A 6 19.94 3.62 -16.44
C PRO A 6 20.19 2.22 -15.87
N LEU A 7 19.48 1.80 -14.81
CA LEU A 7 19.32 0.36 -14.52
C LEU A 7 18.16 0.07 -13.56
N GLY A 8 17.14 -0.60 -14.08
CA GLY A 8 16.22 -1.44 -13.31
C GLY A 8 15.09 -0.71 -12.58
N GLN A 9 13.85 -0.93 -13.03
CA GLN A 9 12.62 -0.59 -12.30
C GLN A 9 12.52 -1.40 -11.01
N LYS A 10 13.35 -1.11 -10.00
CA LYS A 10 13.31 -1.82 -8.74
C LYS A 10 13.19 -0.99 -7.48
N ASN A 11 13.23 0.35 -7.51
CA ASN A 11 13.06 1.14 -6.26
C ASN A 11 12.36 2.49 -6.43
N THR A 12 11.30 2.55 -7.24
CA THR A 12 10.59 3.80 -7.55
C THR A 12 9.85 4.42 -6.35
N LEU A 13 9.47 3.64 -5.34
CA LEU A 13 8.72 4.15 -4.18
C LEU A 13 9.63 4.79 -3.13
N VAL A 14 10.76 4.16 -2.83
CA VAL A 14 11.75 4.65 -1.85
C VAL A 14 12.36 5.96 -2.31
N GLU A 15 12.71 6.07 -3.59
CA GLU A 15 13.26 7.30 -4.17
C GLU A 15 12.24 8.45 -4.15
N TYR A 16 10.96 8.16 -4.41
CA TYR A 16 9.88 9.16 -4.36
C TYR A 16 9.65 9.68 -2.94
N MET A 17 9.70 8.80 -1.93
CA MET A 17 9.54 9.15 -0.51
C MET A 17 10.73 9.95 0.05
N ILE A 18 11.95 9.68 -0.44
CA ILE A 18 13.15 10.47 -0.09
C ILE A 18 13.10 11.86 -0.73
N LEU A 19 12.65 11.97 -1.99
CA LEU A 19 12.50 13.26 -2.70
C LEU A 19 11.39 14.14 -2.11
N SER A 20 10.35 13.55 -1.51
CA SER A 20 9.22 14.29 -0.93
C SER A 20 9.45 14.83 0.48
N GLY A 21 10.67 14.71 1.05
CA GLY A 21 11.14 15.38 2.27
C GLY A 21 10.08 15.62 3.36
N SER A 22 9.83 14.63 4.21
CA SER A 22 8.82 14.73 5.26
C SER A 22 9.31 14.10 6.57
N ASP A 23 9.37 14.92 7.62
CA ASP A 23 9.48 14.50 9.02
C ASP A 23 8.24 13.68 9.50
N ASN A 24 7.22 13.53 8.65
CA ASN A 24 6.05 12.69 8.85
C ASN A 24 6.21 11.33 8.15
N LEU A 25 7.33 10.65 8.36
CA LEU A 25 7.42 9.23 7.99
C LEU A 25 6.25 8.52 8.68
N PRO A 26 5.43 7.72 7.95
CA PRO A 26 4.45 6.89 8.60
C PRO A 26 5.16 6.08 9.69
N PRO A 27 4.60 5.94 10.92
CA PRO A 27 5.23 5.21 12.03
C PRO A 27 5.71 3.80 11.64
N MET A 28 5.12 3.26 10.58
CA MET A 28 5.48 2.05 9.85
C MET A 28 6.97 1.90 9.46
N LEU A 29 7.73 3.00 9.33
CA LEU A 29 9.14 2.97 8.91
C LEU A 29 10.14 3.06 10.06
N ASP A 30 9.67 3.27 11.29
CA ASP A 30 10.50 3.10 12.49
C ASP A 30 10.65 1.60 12.79
N LYS A 31 11.90 1.14 12.87
CA LYS A 31 12.21 -0.28 13.13
C LYS A 31 11.65 -0.75 14.46
N ASP A 32 11.63 0.12 15.47
CA ASP A 32 11.15 -0.22 16.80
C ASP A 32 9.61 -0.34 16.85
N LEU A 33 8.93 0.23 15.84
CA LEU A 33 7.48 0.19 15.69
C LEU A 33 7.00 -0.88 14.71
N TYR A 34 7.90 -1.65 14.09
CA TYR A 34 7.55 -2.66 13.08
C TYR A 34 6.57 -3.72 13.62
N ASP A 35 6.82 -4.26 14.82
CA ASP A 35 5.94 -5.27 15.43
C ASP A 35 4.56 -4.68 15.81
N SER A 36 4.54 -3.41 16.25
CA SER A 36 3.30 -2.68 16.51
C SER A 36 2.52 -2.45 15.23
N TRP A 37 3.18 -2.00 14.16
CA TRP A 37 2.58 -1.81 12.85
C TRP A 37 2.05 -3.13 12.26
N LYS A 38 2.82 -4.20 12.37
CA LYS A 38 2.41 -5.54 11.92
C LYS A 38 1.15 -6.00 12.66
N SER A 39 1.10 -5.82 13.99
CA SER A 39 -0.07 -6.15 14.80
C SER A 39 -1.29 -5.30 14.43
N LEU A 40 -1.10 -4.00 14.17
CA LEU A 40 -2.15 -3.09 13.70
C LEU A 40 -2.68 -3.49 12.32
N MET A 41 -1.80 -3.88 11.41
CA MET A 41 -2.19 -4.42 10.10
C MET A 41 -2.98 -5.71 10.22
N GLU A 42 -2.54 -6.63 11.08
CA GLU A 42 -3.27 -7.86 11.32
C GLU A 42 -4.67 -7.60 11.88
N LEU A 43 -4.80 -6.68 12.84
CA LEU A 43 -6.08 -6.26 13.42
C LEU A 43 -6.99 -5.57 12.39
N TYR A 44 -6.47 -4.57 11.67
CA TYR A 44 -7.21 -3.87 10.62
C TYR A 44 -7.79 -4.84 9.60
N MET A 45 -7.00 -5.84 9.22
CA MET A 45 -7.35 -6.78 8.17
C MET A 45 -8.29 -7.90 8.63
N GLN A 46 -8.45 -8.16 9.94
CA GLN A 46 -9.27 -9.28 10.45
C GLN A 46 -10.71 -9.25 9.94
N ASN A 47 -11.28 -8.05 9.75
CA ASN A 47 -12.68 -7.87 9.33
C ASN A 47 -12.81 -7.28 7.91
N LYS A 48 -11.75 -7.35 7.09
CA LYS A 48 -11.78 -6.81 5.72
C LYS A 48 -11.95 -7.94 4.71
N ASP A 49 -12.92 -7.77 3.82
CA ASP A 49 -13.03 -8.59 2.63
C ASP A 49 -11.74 -8.53 1.81
N HIS A 50 -11.38 -9.66 1.22
CA HIS A 50 -10.19 -9.80 0.39
C HIS A 50 -8.87 -9.45 1.11
N ARG A 51 -8.83 -9.60 2.46
CA ARG A 51 -7.63 -9.44 3.31
C ARG A 51 -6.35 -9.95 2.66
N ARG A 52 -6.38 -11.16 2.11
CA ARG A 52 -5.21 -11.81 1.50
C ARG A 52 -4.67 -11.00 0.33
N MET A 53 -5.57 -10.54 -0.55
CA MET A 53 -5.21 -9.75 -1.73
C MET A 53 -4.65 -8.38 -1.33
N ILE A 54 -5.25 -7.71 -0.34
CA ILE A 54 -4.74 -6.43 0.14
C ILE A 54 -3.35 -6.58 0.76
N LEU A 55 -3.15 -7.61 1.60
CA LEU A 55 -1.85 -7.87 2.24
C LEU A 55 -0.77 -8.22 1.19
N GLU A 56 -1.12 -8.98 0.18
CA GLU A 56 -0.22 -9.31 -0.93
C GLU A 56 0.16 -8.05 -1.73
N SER A 57 -0.80 -7.18 -2.02
CA SER A 57 -0.55 -5.88 -2.66
C SER A 57 0.27 -4.92 -1.78
N VAL A 58 0.14 -4.96 -0.46
CA VAL A 58 0.99 -4.16 0.45
C VAL A 58 2.43 -4.68 0.43
N LYS A 59 2.63 -6.00 0.43
CA LYS A 59 3.96 -6.64 0.47
C LYS A 59 4.71 -6.52 -0.86
N ASN A 60 4.01 -6.74 -1.97
CA ASN A 60 4.61 -6.86 -3.30
C ASN A 60 4.42 -5.60 -4.15
N GLY A 61 3.63 -4.64 -3.66
CA GLY A 61 3.18 -3.46 -4.41
C GLY A 61 1.90 -3.72 -5.23
N PRO A 62 1.28 -2.66 -5.75
CA PRO A 62 0.07 -2.77 -6.57
C PRO A 62 0.32 -3.63 -7.83
N VAL A 63 -0.56 -4.60 -8.08
CA VAL A 63 -0.53 -5.40 -9.31
C VAL A 63 -0.75 -4.50 -10.53
N ILE A 64 -0.01 -4.78 -11.61
CA ILE A 64 -0.05 -4.05 -12.89
C ILE A 64 -1.49 -3.91 -13.40
N TRP A 65 -1.88 -2.69 -13.79
CA TRP A 65 -3.21 -2.41 -14.31
C TRP A 65 -3.48 -3.17 -15.64
N PRO A 66 -4.66 -3.79 -15.81
CA PRO A 66 -4.96 -4.57 -17.01
C PRO A 66 -4.90 -3.75 -18.31
N THR A 67 -4.39 -4.38 -19.37
CA THR A 67 -4.31 -3.79 -20.72
C THR A 67 -5.05 -4.64 -21.75
N ILE A 68 -5.48 -4.00 -22.83
CA ILE A 68 -6.06 -4.65 -24.02
C ILE A 68 -5.35 -4.18 -25.28
N LYS A 69 -5.27 -5.07 -26.27
CA LYS A 69 -4.82 -4.72 -27.62
C LYS A 69 -6.04 -4.40 -28.47
N GLU A 70 -6.15 -3.15 -28.89
CA GLU A 70 -7.19 -2.67 -29.79
C GLU A 70 -6.49 -2.09 -31.02
N ASN A 71 -6.79 -2.59 -32.22
CA ASN A 71 -6.21 -2.11 -33.48
C ASN A 71 -4.67 -2.07 -33.49
N ARG A 72 -4.02 -3.09 -32.92
CA ARG A 72 -2.55 -3.19 -32.74
C ARG A 72 -1.93 -2.17 -31.78
N VAL A 73 -2.72 -1.33 -31.14
CA VAL A 73 -2.30 -0.44 -30.05
C VAL A 73 -2.63 -1.09 -28.71
N THR A 74 -1.69 -1.06 -27.77
CA THR A 74 -1.95 -1.54 -26.41
C THR A 74 -2.40 -0.36 -25.56
N ARG A 75 -3.61 -0.41 -25.01
CA ARG A 75 -4.13 0.60 -24.07
C ARG A 75 -4.54 -0.04 -22.77
N THR A 76 -4.50 0.73 -21.68
CA THR A 76 -5.05 0.31 -20.39
C THR A 76 -6.57 0.24 -20.46
N LYS A 77 -7.16 -0.78 -19.79
CA LYS A 77 -8.61 -0.89 -19.66
C LYS A 77 -9.16 0.25 -18.79
N LYS A 78 -10.34 0.75 -19.11
CA LYS A 78 -11.13 1.55 -18.16
C LYS A 78 -11.69 0.64 -17.08
N TYR A 79 -11.98 1.17 -15.90
CA TYR A 79 -12.57 0.40 -14.80
C TYR A 79 -13.86 -0.33 -15.23
N ALA A 80 -14.71 0.32 -16.04
CA ALA A 80 -15.94 -0.29 -16.55
C ALA A 80 -15.70 -1.52 -17.44
N GLU A 81 -14.57 -1.57 -18.15
CA GLU A 81 -14.16 -2.66 -19.05
C GLU A 81 -13.49 -3.84 -18.28
N LEU A 82 -13.29 -3.70 -16.96
CA LEU A 82 -12.71 -4.75 -16.13
C LEU A 82 -13.72 -5.85 -15.82
N TYR A 83 -13.23 -7.09 -15.83
CA TYR A 83 -13.96 -8.24 -15.29
C TYR A 83 -14.12 -8.13 -13.77
N ALA A 84 -15.07 -8.88 -13.20
CA ALA A 84 -15.35 -8.83 -11.77
C ALA A 84 -14.09 -9.07 -10.90
N VAL A 85 -13.27 -10.05 -11.25
CA VAL A 85 -12.01 -10.34 -10.54
C VAL A 85 -10.97 -9.22 -10.67
N GLU A 86 -10.88 -8.59 -11.84
CA GLU A 86 -9.96 -7.47 -12.08
C GLU A 86 -10.38 -6.23 -11.28
N LYS A 87 -11.69 -5.98 -11.15
CA LYS A 87 -12.24 -4.91 -10.32
C LYS A 87 -11.92 -5.14 -8.84
N ILE A 88 -12.14 -6.35 -8.34
CA ILE A 88 -11.80 -6.71 -6.96
C ILE A 88 -10.30 -6.49 -6.70
N GLN A 89 -9.44 -6.90 -7.62
CA GLN A 89 -7.99 -6.67 -7.49
C GLN A 89 -7.63 -5.19 -7.54
N ALA A 90 -8.23 -4.41 -8.44
CA ALA A 90 -8.00 -2.97 -8.54
C ALA A 90 -8.42 -2.24 -7.26
N ASP A 91 -9.56 -2.61 -6.68
CA ASP A 91 -10.05 -2.05 -5.42
C ASP A 91 -9.12 -2.41 -4.25
N CYS A 92 -8.62 -3.65 -4.21
CA CYS A 92 -7.64 -4.08 -3.21
C CYS A 92 -6.30 -3.35 -3.35
N ASN A 93 -5.82 -3.17 -4.58
CA ASN A 93 -4.62 -2.39 -4.87
C ASN A 93 -4.78 -0.93 -4.42
N MET A 94 -5.94 -0.32 -4.69
CA MET A 94 -6.23 1.05 -4.26
C MET A 94 -6.24 1.18 -2.73
N LYS A 95 -6.82 0.20 -2.02
CA LYS A 95 -6.76 0.13 -0.55
C LYS A 95 -5.33 -0.02 -0.04
N ALA A 96 -4.52 -0.90 -0.65
CA ALA A 96 -3.12 -1.08 -0.29
C ALA A 96 -2.31 0.20 -0.50
N THR A 97 -2.49 0.90 -1.63
CA THR A 97 -1.84 2.19 -1.89
C THR A 97 -2.23 3.24 -0.86
N ASN A 98 -3.52 3.36 -0.52
CA ASN A 98 -3.97 4.31 0.50
C ASN A 98 -3.34 4.00 1.87
N ILE A 99 -3.25 2.74 2.25
CA ILE A 99 -2.60 2.30 3.49
C ILE A 99 -1.11 2.66 3.51
N ILE A 100 -0.41 2.45 2.41
CA ILE A 100 1.03 2.75 2.31
C ILE A 100 1.27 4.27 2.36
N LEU A 101 0.43 5.05 1.69
CA LEU A 101 0.58 6.51 1.58
C LEU A 101 0.10 7.26 2.82
N GLN A 102 -1.03 6.85 3.40
CA GLN A 102 -1.70 7.58 4.48
C GLN A 102 -1.60 6.87 5.84
N GLY A 103 -1.08 5.64 5.87
CA GLY A 103 -1.11 4.81 7.07
C GLY A 103 -2.46 4.14 7.29
N LEU A 104 -2.62 3.56 8.48
CA LEU A 104 -3.92 3.06 8.95
C LEU A 104 -4.79 4.22 9.45
N PRO A 105 -6.13 4.10 9.38
CA PRO A 105 -6.99 5.15 9.90
C PRO A 105 -6.84 5.34 11.43
N ASP A 106 -7.10 6.57 11.89
CA ASP A 106 -6.81 7.04 13.25
C ASP A 106 -7.57 6.30 14.35
N ASP A 107 -8.72 5.72 14.02
CA ASP A 107 -9.54 4.88 14.90
C ASP A 107 -8.78 3.65 15.41
N ILE A 108 -7.94 3.06 14.56
CA ILE A 108 -7.14 1.87 14.89
C ILE A 108 -5.94 2.24 15.76
N TYR A 109 -5.29 3.36 15.48
CA TYR A 109 -4.23 3.88 16.34
C TYR A 109 -4.78 4.25 17.72
N SER A 110 -5.96 4.86 17.78
CA SER A 110 -6.63 5.22 19.03
C SER A 110 -6.93 3.98 19.89
N LEU A 111 -7.45 2.90 19.30
CA LEU A 111 -7.72 1.64 20.00
C LEU A 111 -6.47 1.05 20.70
N MET A 112 -5.32 1.07 20.03
CA MET A 112 -4.08 0.53 20.59
C MET A 112 -3.49 1.44 21.68
N ASN A 113 -3.58 2.76 21.52
CA ASN A 113 -3.13 3.72 22.54
C ASN A 113 -3.91 3.56 23.86
N HIS A 114 -5.22 3.26 23.80
CA HIS A 114 -6.02 2.99 25.00
C HIS A 114 -5.58 1.69 25.71
N HIS A 115 -5.15 0.66 24.96
CA HIS A 115 -4.62 -0.58 25.53
C HIS A 115 -3.18 -0.47 26.04
N ARG A 116 -2.38 0.48 25.53
CA ARG A 116 -1.03 0.75 26.06
C ARG A 116 -1.11 1.38 27.45
N VAL A 117 -2.07 2.29 27.67
CA VAL A 117 -2.32 2.93 28.98
C VAL A 117 -2.88 1.93 30.01
N ALA A 118 -3.61 0.90 29.56
CA ALA A 118 -4.17 -0.13 30.45
C ALA A 118 -3.14 -1.18 30.92
N LYS A 119 -1.93 -1.25 30.34
CA LYS A 119 -0.85 -2.13 30.82
C LYS A 119 -0.06 -1.53 31.99
N ASP A 120 -0.29 -0.26 32.32
CA ASP A 120 0.37 0.46 33.42
C ASP A 120 -0.55 0.64 34.65
N LEU A 121 -1.56 -0.23 34.82
CA LEU A 121 -2.48 -0.25 35.97
C LEU A 121 -2.26 -1.48 36.86
#